data_AF-A0A840ZPB1-F1
#
_entry.id   AF-A0A840ZPB1-F1
#
_cell.length_a   1.000
_cell.length_b   1.000
_cell.length_c   1.000
_cell.angle_alpha   90.00
_cell.angle_beta   90.00
_cell.angle_gamma   90.00
#
_symmetry.space_group_name_H-M   'P 1'
#
loop_
_entity.id
_entity.type
_entity.pdbx_description
1 polymer ?
#
loop_
_entity_poly.entity_id
_entity_poly.type
_entity_poly.pdbx_seq_one_letter_code
_entity_poly.pdbx_strand_id
1 'polypeptide(L)'
;MTGASLAAEEVAKIGDASVTLSAEAMVAAAAPTVSAFAVTALSGLATILLGRIGPVWLSSLLASRIEIVVRTAVDYALNAVEGAAKGQVLTIPVGSAVVAKALQRALDSTPAWVIRMAGGPAEIGARIFRSLHLEPDSTAAKVLEPALQGLGTGAR
;
A
#
# COMPACT_ATOMS: atom_id res chain seq x y z
N MET A 1 -50.48 10.95 -30.40
CA MET A 1 -51.16 10.49 -31.63
C MET A 1 -50.10 10.49 -32.72
N THR A 2 -49.69 9.30 -33.16
CA THR A 2 -49.85 8.80 -34.56
C THR A 2 -48.84 9.41 -35.53
N GLY A 3 -48.05 8.70 -36.32
CA GLY A 3 -48.00 7.29 -36.71
C GLY A 3 -47.08 7.16 -37.93
N ALA A 4 -46.49 5.98 -38.10
CA ALA A 4 -45.96 5.36 -39.32
C ALA A 4 -45.53 6.22 -40.54
N SER A 5 -44.25 6.09 -40.90
CA SER A 5 -43.82 5.71 -42.26
C SER A 5 -42.57 4.84 -42.05
N LEU A 6 -42.48 3.54 -42.33
CA LEU A 6 -42.82 2.78 -43.54
C LEU A 6 -42.31 3.44 -44.82
N ALA A 7 -41.00 3.68 -44.86
CA ALA A 7 -40.23 3.87 -46.09
C ALA A 7 -38.77 3.51 -45.75
N ALA A 8 -38.05 2.68 -46.49
CA ALA A 8 -38.36 2.01 -47.73
C ALA A 8 -37.54 0.72 -47.74
N GLU A 9 -38.18 -0.33 -48.21
CA GLU A 9 -37.53 -1.54 -48.69
C GLU A 9 -36.59 -1.16 -49.84
N GLU A 10 -35.34 -0.82 -49.54
CA GLU A 10 -34.31 -0.72 -50.57
C GLU A 10 -33.80 -2.14 -50.83
N VAL A 11 -34.53 -2.85 -51.68
CA VAL A 11 -34.02 -4.04 -52.37
C VAL A 11 -32.91 -3.56 -53.30
N ALA A 12 -31.70 -3.50 -52.77
CA ALA A 12 -30.48 -3.41 -53.57
C ALA A 12 -30.37 -4.72 -54.36
N LYS A 13 -30.96 -4.72 -55.56
CA LYS A 13 -30.94 -5.86 -56.48
C LYS A 13 -29.54 -5.98 -57.08
N ILE A 14 -28.69 -6.77 -56.42
CA ILE A 14 -27.43 -7.26 -57.00
C ILE A 14 -27.65 -8.73 -57.34
N GLY A 15 -28.01 -9.00 -58.60
CA GLY A 15 -28.05 -10.30 -59.29
C GLY A 15 -28.59 -11.53 -58.53
N ASP A 16 -29.79 -12.01 -58.89
CA ASP A 16 -30.39 -13.36 -58.72
C ASP A 16 -30.04 -14.29 -57.53
N ALA A 17 -29.46 -13.76 -56.45
CA ALA A 17 -29.28 -14.44 -55.18
C ALA A 17 -30.03 -13.63 -54.13
N SER A 18 -31.24 -14.08 -53.77
CA SER A 18 -31.95 -13.55 -52.62
C SER A 18 -31.15 -13.90 -51.35
N VAL A 19 -30.40 -12.94 -50.82
CA VAL A 19 -29.73 -13.08 -49.52
C VAL A 19 -30.77 -12.89 -48.43
N THR A 20 -31.27 -13.99 -47.87
CA THR A 20 -32.12 -13.95 -46.67
C THR A 20 -31.24 -13.62 -45.46
N LEU A 21 -31.25 -12.36 -45.02
CA LEU A 21 -30.64 -11.97 -43.75
C LEU A 21 -31.57 -12.41 -42.62
N SER A 22 -31.27 -13.51 -41.93
CA SER A 22 -31.98 -13.86 -40.71
C SER A 22 -31.53 -12.91 -39.59
N ALA A 23 -32.47 -12.46 -38.76
CA ALA A 23 -32.16 -11.60 -37.61
C ALA A 23 -31.12 -12.26 -36.68
N GLU A 24 -31.16 -13.59 -36.57
CA GLU A 24 -30.20 -14.39 -35.81
C GLU A 24 -28.79 -14.31 -36.39
N ALA A 25 -28.63 -14.35 -37.71
CA ALA A 25 -27.33 -14.20 -38.37
C ALA A 25 -26.75 -12.79 -38.16
N MET A 26 -27.60 -11.76 -38.17
CA MET A 26 -27.18 -10.39 -37.87
C MET A 26 -26.74 -10.22 -36.42
N VAL A 27 -27.46 -10.82 -35.47
CA VAL A 27 -27.08 -10.81 -34.04
C VAL A 27 -25.79 -11.61 -33.81
N ALA A 28 -25.65 -12.78 -34.41
CA ALA A 28 -24.45 -13.60 -34.31
C ALA A 28 -23.22 -12.88 -34.90
N ALA A 29 -23.38 -12.11 -35.97
CA ALA A 29 -22.31 -11.31 -36.55
C ALA A 29 -21.92 -10.11 -35.67
N ALA A 30 -22.87 -9.53 -34.91
CA ALA A 30 -22.62 -8.42 -33.99
C ALA A 30 -22.05 -8.86 -32.63
N ALA A 31 -22.28 -10.11 -32.22
CA ALA A 31 -21.89 -10.65 -30.93
C ALA A 31 -20.38 -10.52 -30.61
N PRO A 32 -19.44 -10.79 -31.54
CA PRO A 32 -18.01 -10.62 -31.27
C PRO A 32 -17.65 -9.18 -30.96
N THR A 33 -18.18 -8.22 -31.72
CA THR A 33 -17.95 -6.79 -31.52
C THR A 33 -18.48 -6.32 -30.17
N VAL A 34 -19.72 -6.68 -29.84
CA VAL A 34 -20.35 -6.35 -28.55
C VAL A 34 -19.55 -6.97 -27.40
N SER A 35 -19.10 -8.22 -27.56
CA SER A 35 -18.29 -8.90 -26.55
C SER A 35 -16.95 -8.22 -26.31
N ALA A 36 -16.28 -7.72 -27.36
CA ALA A 36 -15.01 -7.01 -27.24
C ALA A 36 -15.15 -5.70 -26.45
N PHE A 37 -16.22 -4.94 -26.70
CA PHE A 37 -16.54 -3.74 -25.93
C PHE A 37 -16.90 -4.08 -24.48
N ALA A 38 -17.65 -5.16 -24.25
CA ALA A 38 -18.01 -5.61 -22.92
C ALA A 38 -16.77 -6.00 -22.09
N VAL A 39 -15.85 -6.78 -22.68
CA VAL A 39 -14.58 -7.17 -22.01
C VAL A 39 -13.74 -5.95 -21.70
N THR A 40 -13.63 -5.00 -22.63
CA THR A 40 -12.88 -3.75 -22.42
C THR A 40 -13.49 -2.91 -21.32
N ALA A 41 -14.82 -2.73 -21.33
CA ALA A 41 -15.55 -1.97 -20.32
C ALA A 41 -15.43 -2.60 -18.93
N LEU A 42 -15.58 -3.92 -18.84
CA LEU A 42 -15.43 -4.66 -17.59
C LEU A 42 -14.00 -4.61 -17.06
N SER A 43 -12.99 -4.70 -17.94
CA SER A 43 -11.58 -4.58 -17.56
C SER A 43 -11.25 -3.17 -17.06
N GLY A 44 -11.79 -2.14 -17.72
CA GLY A 44 -11.66 -0.75 -17.27
C GLY A 44 -12.31 -0.54 -15.90
N LEU A 45 -13.53 -1.05 -15.71
CA LEU A 45 -14.22 -0.99 -14.43
C LEU A 45 -13.45 -1.74 -13.33
N ALA A 46 -12.96 -2.95 -13.62
CA ALA A 46 -12.14 -3.71 -12.70
C ALA A 46 -10.87 -2.94 -12.31
N THR A 47 -10.20 -2.29 -13.27
CA THR A 47 -9.01 -1.45 -13.01
C THR A 47 -9.33 -0.26 -12.11
N ILE A 48 -10.47 0.43 -12.34
CA ILE A 48 -10.93 1.54 -11.50
C ILE A 48 -11.22 1.05 -10.08
N LEU A 49 -11.91 -0.08 -9.94
CA LEU A 49 -12.25 -0.66 -8.64
C LEU A 49 -10.99 -1.12 -7.88
N LEU A 50 -10.04 -1.78 -8.56
CA LEU A 50 -8.75 -2.14 -7.98
C LEU A 50 -7.93 -0.90 -7.59
N GLY A 51 -7.92 0.15 -8.40
CA GLY A 51 -7.26 1.42 -8.07
C GLY A 51 -7.88 2.10 -6.84
N ARG A 52 -9.18 1.91 -6.61
CA ARG A 52 -9.90 2.45 -5.45
C ARG A 52 -9.62 1.68 -4.15
N ILE A 53 -9.47 0.36 -4.23
CA ILE A 53 -9.33 -0.54 -3.07
C ILE A 53 -7.86 -0.85 -2.76
N GLY A 54 -6.99 -0.83 -3.78
CA GLY A 54 -5.57 -1.12 -3.69
C GLY A 54 -4.83 -0.34 -2.59
N PRO A 55 -5.04 0.99 -2.45
CA PRO A 55 -4.36 1.77 -1.41
C PRO A 55 -4.67 1.30 0.02
N VAL A 56 -5.87 0.75 0.27
CA VAL A 56 -6.31 0.35 1.61
C VAL A 56 -5.70 -0.99 2.02
N TRP A 57 -5.70 -1.99 1.12
CA TRP A 57 -5.12 -3.30 1.46
C TRP A 57 -3.59 -3.30 1.38
N LEU A 58 -3.00 -2.50 0.49
CA LEU A 58 -1.55 -2.36 0.41
C LEU A 58 -0.98 -1.67 1.66
N SER A 59 -1.67 -0.64 2.18
CA SER A 59 -1.24 0.05 3.40
C SER A 59 -1.37 -0.83 4.65
N SER A 60 -2.40 -1.67 4.76
CA SER A 60 -2.55 -2.59 5.89
C SER A 60 -1.46 -3.68 5.90
N LEU A 61 -1.14 -4.26 4.73
CA LEU A 61 -0.02 -5.20 4.61
C LEU A 61 1.31 -4.55 5.01
N LEU A 62 1.53 -3.30 4.60
CA LEU A 62 2.76 -2.59 4.89
C LEU A 62 2.87 -2.21 6.38
N ALA A 63 1.75 -1.91 7.03
CA ALA A 63 1.71 -1.64 8.47
C ALA A 63 2.21 -2.85 9.29
N SER A 64 1.79 -4.07 8.94
CA SER A 64 2.29 -5.29 9.60
C SER A 64 3.79 -5.51 9.38
N ARG A 65 4.36 -5.06 8.25
CA ARG A 65 5.81 -5.15 7.99
C ARG A 65 6.60 -4.17 8.83
N ILE A 66 6.11 -2.95 9.04
CA ILE A 66 6.76 -1.97 9.92
C ILE A 66 6.89 -2.54 11.33
N GLU A 67 5.86 -3.22 11.83
CA GLU A 67 5.90 -3.84 13.15
C GLU A 67 6.96 -4.96 13.26
N ILE A 68 7.13 -5.76 12.20
CA ILE A 68 8.20 -6.77 12.13
C ILE A 68 9.58 -6.10 12.10
N VAL A 69 9.75 -5.02 11.32
CA VAL A 69 11.00 -4.27 11.25
C VAL A 69 11.33 -3.67 12.61
N VAL A 70 10.37 -3.02 13.28
CA VAL A 70 10.55 -2.43 14.61
C VAL A 70 10.99 -3.51 15.61
N ARG A 71 10.28 -4.65 15.66
CA ARG A 71 10.62 -5.76 16.57
C ARG A 71 12.03 -6.30 16.31
N THR A 72 12.37 -6.53 15.04
CA THR A 72 13.68 -7.06 14.65
C THR A 72 14.79 -6.05 14.94
N ALA A 73 14.53 -4.76 14.75
CA ALA A 73 15.48 -3.70 15.04
C ALA A 73 15.70 -3.54 16.55
N VAL A 74 14.65 -3.68 17.37
CA VAL A 74 14.75 -3.70 18.84
C VAL A 74 15.53 -4.92 19.31
N ASP A 75 15.21 -6.12 18.82
CA ASP A 75 15.93 -7.35 19.17
C ASP A 75 17.41 -7.26 18.80
N TYR A 76 17.72 -6.66 17.64
CA TYR A 76 19.10 -6.37 17.25
C TYR A 76 19.77 -5.37 18.21
N ALA A 77 19.11 -4.26 18.51
CA ALA A 77 19.68 -3.21 19.34
C ALA A 77 19.92 -3.67 20.78
N LEU A 78 19.01 -4.47 21.36
CA LEU A 78 19.19 -5.07 22.68
C LEU A 78 20.41 -6.00 22.72
N ASN A 79 20.70 -6.72 21.65
CA ASN A 79 21.90 -7.57 21.56
C ASN A 79 23.17 -6.78 21.22
N ALA A 80 23.04 -5.59 20.63
CA ALA A 80 24.18 -4.78 20.18
C ALA A 80 24.63 -3.72 21.21
N VAL A 81 23.79 -3.39 22.19
CA VAL A 81 24.10 -2.38 23.22
C VAL A 81 24.50 -3.08 24.51
N GLU A 82 25.69 -2.78 25.01
CA GLU A 82 26.17 -3.31 26.29
C GLU A 82 25.24 -2.90 27.46
N GLY A 83 24.95 -3.85 28.34
CA GLY A 83 24.06 -3.62 29.48
C GLY A 83 22.56 -3.59 29.13
N ALA A 84 22.19 -3.83 27.87
CA ALA A 84 20.81 -4.05 27.47
C ALA A 84 20.49 -5.55 27.38
N ALA A 85 19.36 -5.96 27.95
CA ALA A 85 18.86 -7.32 27.84
C ALA A 85 17.34 -7.32 27.67
N LYS A 86 16.83 -8.29 26.90
CA LYS A 86 15.40 -8.40 26.63
C LYS A 86 14.63 -8.70 27.92
N GLY A 87 13.64 -7.88 28.22
CA GLY A 87 12.80 -8.01 29.40
C GLY A 87 13.38 -7.36 30.67
N GLN A 88 14.61 -6.85 30.63
CA GLN A 88 15.17 -6.06 31.72
C GLN A 88 14.62 -4.63 31.70
N VAL A 89 14.47 -4.04 32.88
CA VAL A 89 14.24 -2.59 33.01
C VAL A 89 15.54 -1.86 32.65
N LEU A 90 15.50 -1.05 31.59
CA LEU A 90 16.66 -0.31 31.11
C LEU A 90 16.72 1.09 31.76
N THR A 91 17.93 1.47 32.17
CA THR A 91 18.23 2.84 32.60
C THR A 91 18.08 3.82 31.43
N ILE A 92 17.84 5.10 31.71
CA ILE A 92 17.71 6.16 30.69
C ILE A 92 18.86 6.15 29.66
N PRO A 93 20.16 6.12 30.03
CA PRO A 93 21.25 6.14 29.05
C PRO A 93 21.29 4.87 28.18
N VAL A 94 21.04 3.69 28.76
CA VAL A 94 21.00 2.42 28.01
C VAL A 94 19.77 2.38 27.09
N GLY A 95 18.61 2.80 27.58
CA GLY A 95 17.38 2.91 26.80
C GLY A 95 17.54 3.85 25.61
N SER A 96 18.19 5.01 25.79
CA SER A 96 18.42 5.95 24.69
C SER A 96 19.36 5.39 23.63
N ALA A 97 20.43 4.69 24.05
CA ALA A 97 21.34 4.00 23.13
C ALA A 97 20.64 2.88 22.33
N VAL A 98 19.78 2.09 22.99
CA VAL A 98 18.98 1.05 22.32
C VAL A 98 18.01 1.68 21.31
N VAL A 99 17.30 2.75 21.69
CA VAL A 99 16.38 3.45 20.78
C VAL A 99 17.13 4.01 19.57
N ALA A 100 18.28 4.66 19.77
CA ALA A 100 19.09 5.21 18.68
C ALA A 100 19.55 4.11 17.72
N LYS A 101 20.07 2.99 18.24
CA LYS A 101 20.58 1.88 17.43
C LYS A 101 19.46 1.15 16.69
N ALA A 102 18.33 0.92 17.35
CA ALA A 102 17.16 0.30 16.74
C ALA A 102 16.58 1.20 15.64
N LEU A 103 16.46 2.50 15.89
CA LEU A 103 15.94 3.44 14.92
C LEU A 103 16.87 3.55 13.70
N GLN A 104 18.18 3.64 13.90
CA GLN A 104 19.16 3.61 12.80
C GLN A 104 18.96 2.35 11.95
N ARG A 105 18.92 1.17 12.58
CA ARG A 105 18.73 -0.10 11.88
C ARG A 105 17.41 -0.15 11.11
N ALA A 106 16.33 0.37 11.68
CA ALA A 106 15.03 0.42 11.03
C ALA A 106 15.05 1.35 9.80
N LEU A 107 15.69 2.51 9.90
CA LEU A 107 15.80 3.46 8.78
C LEU A 107 16.68 2.91 7.65
N ASP A 108 17.81 2.27 7.98
CA ASP A 108 18.72 1.69 6.98
C ASP A 108 18.10 0.50 6.24
N SER A 109 17.20 -0.23 6.90
CA SER A 109 16.57 -1.45 6.34
C SER A 109 15.26 -1.16 5.60
N THR A 110 14.72 0.06 5.71
CA THR A 110 13.37 0.37 5.23
C THR A 110 13.41 1.43 4.13
N PRO A 111 12.73 1.21 2.99
CA PRO A 111 12.67 2.23 1.94
C PRO A 111 12.06 3.55 2.45
N ALA A 112 12.63 4.68 2.02
CA ALA A 112 12.26 6.02 2.49
C ALA A 112 10.77 6.37 2.32
N TRP A 113 10.13 5.88 1.25
CA TRP A 113 8.70 6.13 1.02
C TRP A 113 7.81 5.43 2.07
N VAL A 114 8.21 4.25 2.55
CA VAL A 114 7.51 3.52 3.62
C VAL A 114 7.65 4.26 4.94
N ILE A 115 8.85 4.76 5.24
CA ILE A 115 9.13 5.56 6.44
C ILE A 115 8.23 6.79 6.49
N ARG A 116 8.08 7.50 5.36
CA ARG A 116 7.17 8.66 5.28
C ARG A 116 5.71 8.28 5.55
N MET A 117 5.23 7.18 4.97
CA MET A 117 3.86 6.72 5.23
C MET A 117 3.65 6.25 6.67
N ALA A 118 4.69 5.80 7.35
CA ALA A 118 4.64 5.39 8.76
C ALA A 118 4.53 6.56 9.75
N GLY A 119 4.55 7.81 9.29
CA GLY A 119 4.64 9.00 10.15
C GLY A 119 6.08 9.53 10.32
N GLY A 120 7.03 8.99 9.57
CA GLY A 120 8.43 9.41 9.58
C GLY A 120 9.28 8.76 10.68
N PRO A 121 10.57 9.14 10.76
CA PRO A 121 11.52 8.58 11.72
C PRO A 121 11.10 8.75 13.19
N ALA A 122 10.47 9.88 13.52
CA ALA A 122 10.03 10.19 14.88
C ALA A 122 8.95 9.21 15.37
N GLU A 123 7.96 8.88 14.53
CA GLU A 123 6.89 7.94 14.89
C GLU A 123 7.43 6.51 15.03
N ILE A 124 8.38 6.10 14.18
CA ILE A 124 9.07 4.81 14.32
C ILE A 124 9.85 4.77 15.64
N GLY A 125 10.58 5.84 15.97
CA GLY A 125 11.28 5.97 17.25
C GLY A 125 10.32 5.90 18.45
N ALA A 126 9.15 6.54 18.37
CA ALA A 126 8.13 6.48 19.41
C ALA A 126 7.54 5.07 19.58
N ARG A 127 7.40 4.29 18.51
CA ARG A 127 7.00 2.87 18.58
C ARG A 127 8.07 2.00 19.24
N ILE A 128 9.33 2.21 18.88
CA ILE A 128 10.48 1.55 19.51
C ILE A 128 10.50 1.86 21.01
N PHE A 129 10.42 3.14 21.39
CA PHE A 129 10.35 3.57 22.78
C PHE A 129 9.22 2.88 23.56
N ARG A 130 8.01 2.81 22.99
CA ARG A 130 6.86 2.14 23.59
C ARG A 130 7.02 0.61 23.75
N SER A 131 7.92 0.00 22.99
CA SER A 131 8.18 -1.45 23.08
C SER A 131 9.20 -1.83 24.16
N LEU A 132 9.93 -0.86 24.73
CA LEU A 132 10.97 -1.11 25.72
C LEU A 132 10.42 -1.01 27.15
N HIS A 133 10.94 -1.86 28.03
CA HIS A 133 10.74 -1.71 29.47
C HIS A 133 11.79 -0.75 30.02
N LEU A 134 11.34 0.45 30.39
CA LEU A 134 12.20 1.52 30.88
C LEU A 134 11.88 1.83 32.35
N GLU A 135 12.84 2.43 33.04
CA GLU A 135 12.64 2.91 34.41
C GLU A 135 11.51 3.95 34.50
N PRO A 136 10.83 4.09 35.65
CA PRO A 136 9.65 4.95 35.80
C PRO A 136 9.85 6.42 35.39
N ASP A 137 11.08 6.92 35.51
CA ASP A 137 11.44 8.32 35.19
C ASP A 137 11.82 8.54 33.72
N SER A 138 11.70 7.50 32.89
CA SER A 138 12.04 7.51 31.47
C SER A 138 10.93 8.12 30.65
N THR A 139 11.06 9.40 30.33
CA THR A 139 10.15 10.12 29.44
C THR A 139 10.69 10.15 28.01
N ALA A 140 9.81 10.37 27.03
CA ALA A 140 10.21 10.53 25.63
C ALA A 140 11.27 11.65 25.47
N ALA A 141 11.16 12.75 26.20
CA ALA A 141 12.14 13.83 26.16
C ALA A 141 13.55 13.39 26.62
N LYS A 142 13.64 12.47 27.58
CA LYS A 142 14.93 12.01 28.12
C LYS A 142 15.58 10.88 27.30
N VAL A 143 14.77 10.11 26.57
CA VAL A 143 15.23 8.87 25.90
C VAL A 143 15.17 9.00 24.38
N LEU A 144 14.04 9.48 23.85
CA LEU A 144 13.77 9.56 22.41
C LEU A 144 14.40 10.80 21.77
N GLU A 145 14.33 11.97 22.38
CA GLU A 145 14.90 13.19 21.80
C GLU A 145 16.42 13.10 21.60
N PRO A 146 17.23 12.61 22.56
CA PRO A 146 18.67 12.44 22.33
C PRO A 146 18.97 11.45 21.20
N ALA A 147 18.19 10.38 21.09
CA ALA A 147 18.32 9.39 20.03
C ALA A 147 18.02 9.99 18.63
N LEU A 148 16.98 10.83 18.52
CA LEU A 148 16.63 11.53 17.28
C LEU A 148 17.68 12.58 16.89
N GLN A 149 18.20 13.34 17.87
CA GLN A 149 19.26 14.32 17.65
C GLN A 149 20.55 13.67 17.16
N GLY A 150 20.93 12.50 17.71
CA GLY A 150 22.08 11.73 17.25
C GLY A 150 22.00 11.33 15.78
N LEU A 151 20.81 10.95 15.30
CA LEU A 151 20.58 10.60 13.89
C LEU A 151 20.60 11.82 12.97
N GLY A 152 20.04 12.95 13.41
CA GLY A 152 20.06 14.21 12.65
C GLY A 152 21.46 14.82 12.49
N THR A 153 22.39 14.46 13.36
CA THR A 153 23.79 14.92 13.32
C THR A 153 24.65 14.08 12.37
N GLY A 154 24.31 12.81 12.15
CA GLY A 154 25.00 11.91 11.22
C GLY A 154 24.52 11.96 9.76
N ALA A 155 23.43 12.68 9.48
CA ALA A 155 22.84 12.81 8.13
C ALA A 155 23.26 14.10 7.38
N ARG A 156 24.33 14.77 7.82
CA ARG A 156 24.95 15.89 7.12
C ARG A 156 26.26 15.48 6.46
#